data_AF-A0A0S2DS45-F1
#
_entry.id   AF-A0A0S2DS45-F1
#
_cell.length_a   1.000
_cell.length_b   1.000
_cell.length_c   1.000
_cell.angle_alpha   90.00
_cell.angle_beta   90.00
_cell.angle_gamma   90.00
#
_symmetry.space_group_name_H-M   'P 1'
#
loop_
_entity.id
_entity.type
_entity.pdbx_description
1 polymer ?
#
loop_
_entity_poly.entity_id
_entity_poly.type
_entity_poly.pdbx_seq_one_letter_code
_entity_poly.pdbx_strand_id
1 'polypeptide(L)'
;MLYDGNGCSPPYEYSMDDWIREKNDYLDSLGPRDRAPVRSMTPEEVENMKKLQAEKDQRDARIAQEVAKGIWFSASSSTPEGKLCTASFAKLTSADNGTSGGIVSIMGFQKPKPDAWLIFYGTGLPQPKKVRKINITLQQDNEPAQAVQVFSYRYQGRAGAIAFAVPGLAAALDGMRDQQTFKLSIDGKTAMAIQWAEAAPVIQKLKQCAQ
;
A
#
# COMPACT_ATOMS: atom_id res chain seq x y z
N MET A 1 54.81 -9.23 33.57
CA MET A 1 55.21 -8.88 32.19
C MET A 1 54.30 -7.76 31.73
N LEU A 2 54.92 -6.66 31.33
CA LEU A 2 54.29 -5.41 30.95
C LEU A 2 53.60 -5.55 29.59
N TYR A 3 52.44 -4.94 29.48
CA TYR A 3 51.71 -4.73 28.24
C TYR A 3 52.50 -3.73 27.37
N ASP A 4 53.02 -4.18 26.24
CA ASP A 4 53.65 -3.34 25.21
C ASP A 4 52.66 -3.13 24.06
N GLY A 5 51.97 -1.99 24.11
CA GLY A 5 51.00 -1.58 23.10
C GLY A 5 51.63 -1.22 21.76
N ASN A 6 52.03 -2.23 20.97
CA ASN A 6 52.30 -2.11 19.53
C ASN A 6 52.11 -3.46 18.83
N GLY A 7 50.85 -3.82 18.59
CA GLY A 7 50.46 -4.97 17.76
C GLY A 7 49.30 -4.59 16.86
N CYS A 8 49.57 -3.74 15.86
CA CYS A 8 48.61 -3.36 14.83
C CYS A 8 48.15 -4.60 14.06
N SER A 9 47.01 -5.18 14.43
CA SER A 9 46.11 -5.78 13.44
C SER A 9 45.16 -4.66 12.99
N PRO A 10 44.94 -4.45 11.69
CA PRO A 10 43.95 -3.47 11.23
C PRO A 10 42.58 -3.83 11.83
N PRO A 11 41.62 -2.88 11.94
CA PRO A 11 40.27 -3.25 12.34
C PRO A 11 39.84 -4.35 11.39
N TYR A 12 39.61 -5.56 11.91
CA TYR A 12 39.22 -6.68 11.07
C TYR A 12 37.89 -6.25 10.43
N GLU A 13 37.92 -5.93 9.14
CA GLU A 13 36.68 -5.75 8.39
C GLU A 13 36.14 -7.14 8.20
N TYR A 14 35.18 -7.48 9.05
CA TYR A 14 34.48 -8.76 9.00
C TYR A 14 33.92 -8.95 7.59
N SER A 15 34.60 -9.80 6.83
CA SER A 15 34.32 -9.98 5.42
C SER A 15 33.27 -11.07 5.23
N MET A 16 32.67 -11.12 4.04
CA MET A 16 31.76 -12.22 3.70
C MET A 16 32.46 -13.58 3.82
N ASP A 17 33.77 -13.64 3.57
CA ASP A 17 34.55 -14.86 3.67
C ASP A 17 34.77 -15.30 5.14
N ASP A 18 34.91 -14.35 6.06
CA ASP A 18 34.97 -14.65 7.50
C ASP A 18 33.63 -15.17 8.01
N TRP A 19 32.52 -14.59 7.55
CA TRP A 19 31.18 -15.09 7.85
C TRP A 19 30.93 -16.49 7.31
N ILE A 20 31.37 -16.78 6.08
CA ILE A 20 31.27 -18.13 5.50
C ILE A 20 32.09 -19.13 6.31
N ARG A 21 33.30 -18.75 6.74
CA ARG A 21 34.18 -19.60 7.53
C ARG A 21 33.58 -19.91 8.89
N GLU A 22 33.15 -18.90 9.64
CA GLU A 22 32.47 -19.10 10.94
C GLU A 22 31.19 -19.90 10.80
N LYS A 23 30.40 -19.64 9.75
CA LYS A 23 29.19 -20.42 9.48
C LYS A 23 29.53 -21.89 9.23
N ASN A 24 30.58 -22.18 8.46
CA ASN A 24 30.98 -23.56 8.19
C ASN A 24 31.56 -24.23 9.44
N ASP A 25 32.40 -23.52 10.21
CA ASP A 25 32.93 -24.00 11.49
C ASP A 25 31.79 -24.29 12.49
N TYR A 26 30.78 -23.41 12.55
CA TYR A 26 29.57 -23.64 13.33
C TYR A 26 28.81 -24.87 12.82
N LEU A 27 28.61 -24.99 11.51
CA LEU A 27 27.90 -26.12 10.91
C LEU A 27 28.63 -27.46 11.13
N ASP A 28 29.96 -27.46 11.13
CA ASP A 28 30.80 -28.63 11.38
C ASP A 28 30.87 -28.96 12.89
N SER A 29 30.77 -27.95 13.77
CA SER A 29 30.69 -28.13 15.23
C SER A 29 29.40 -28.81 15.69
N LEU A 30 28.35 -28.79 14.87
CA LEU A 30 27.09 -29.51 15.13
C LEU A 30 27.23 -31.04 14.96
N GLY A 31 28.42 -31.55 14.65
CA GLY A 31 28.70 -32.97 14.50
C GLY A 31 28.22 -33.52 13.15
N PRO A 32 28.31 -34.86 12.95
CA PRO A 32 27.79 -35.47 11.74
C PRO A 32 26.34 -35.09 11.56
N ARG A 33 26.00 -34.44 10.44
CA ARG A 33 24.61 -34.29 10.04
C ARG A 33 24.07 -35.69 9.76
N ASP A 34 23.51 -36.34 10.77
CA ASP A 34 22.41 -37.27 10.53
C ASP A 34 21.44 -36.45 9.70
N ARG A 35 21.37 -36.73 8.39
CA ARG A 35 20.40 -36.10 7.51
C ARG A 35 19.09 -36.37 8.21
N ALA A 36 18.46 -35.32 8.74
CA ALA A 36 17.12 -35.43 9.30
C ALA A 36 16.35 -36.28 8.28
N PRO A 37 15.76 -37.42 8.72
CA PRO A 37 15.19 -38.37 7.78
C PRO A 37 14.32 -37.57 6.84
N VAL A 38 14.57 -37.68 5.53
CA VAL A 38 13.74 -37.01 4.53
C VAL A 38 12.34 -37.49 4.82
N ARG A 39 11.52 -36.63 5.43
CA ARG A 39 10.11 -36.95 5.68
C ARG A 39 9.45 -36.91 4.32
N SER A 40 9.53 -38.02 3.61
CA SER A 40 8.69 -38.29 2.46
C SER A 40 7.27 -38.21 2.96
N MET A 41 6.53 -37.21 2.47
CA MET A 41 5.11 -37.08 2.77
C MET A 41 4.42 -38.38 2.36
N THR A 42 3.58 -38.91 3.25
CA THR A 42 2.74 -40.05 2.86
C THR A 42 1.81 -39.62 1.71
N PRO A 43 1.30 -40.56 0.90
CA PRO A 43 0.30 -40.23 -0.13
C PRO A 43 -0.89 -39.43 0.44
N GLU A 44 -1.32 -39.76 1.66
CA GLU A 44 -2.38 -39.06 2.39
C GLU A 44 -2.00 -37.62 2.77
N GLU A 45 -0.76 -37.40 3.24
CA GLU A 45 -0.25 -36.05 3.53
C GLU A 45 -0.15 -35.18 2.27
N VAL A 46 0.29 -35.77 1.15
CA VAL A 46 0.34 -35.07 -0.15
C VAL A 46 -1.06 -34.69 -0.62
N GLU A 47 -2.02 -35.60 -0.48
CA GLU A 47 -3.42 -35.35 -0.84
C GLU A 47 -4.05 -34.26 0.04
N ASN A 48 -3.80 -34.30 1.36
CA ASN A 48 -4.25 -33.27 2.27
C ASN A 48 -3.65 -31.89 1.94
N MET A 49 -2.36 -31.83 1.61
CA MET A 49 -1.71 -30.58 1.18
C MET A 49 -2.29 -30.03 -0.13
N LYS A 50 -2.56 -30.90 -1.11
CA LYS A 50 -3.22 -30.50 -2.36
C LYS A 50 -4.61 -29.94 -2.09
N LYS A 51 -5.37 -30.57 -1.18
CA LYS A 51 -6.68 -30.09 -0.77
C LYS A 51 -6.60 -28.71 -0.11
N LEU A 52 -5.71 -28.53 0.86
CA LEU A 52 -5.49 -27.24 1.53
C LEU A 52 -5.05 -26.14 0.56
N GLN A 53 -4.19 -26.48 -0.40
CA GLN A 53 -3.76 -25.55 -1.44
C GLN A 53 -4.93 -25.17 -2.36
N ALA A 54 -5.73 -26.13 -2.80
CA ALA A 54 -6.91 -25.87 -3.62
C ALA A 54 -7.96 -25.02 -2.87
N GLU A 55 -8.19 -25.27 -1.58
CA GLU A 55 -9.06 -24.46 -0.72
C GLU A 55 -8.54 -23.03 -0.58
N LYS A 56 -7.22 -22.87 -0.38
CA LYS A 56 -6.58 -21.55 -0.35
C LYS A 56 -6.73 -20.82 -1.68
N ASP A 57 -6.45 -21.48 -2.80
CA ASP A 57 -6.54 -20.89 -4.13
C ASP A 57 -7.97 -20.47 -4.46
N GLN A 58 -8.97 -21.28 -4.08
CA GLN A 58 -10.39 -20.92 -4.21
C GLN A 58 -10.75 -19.71 -3.35
N ARG A 59 -10.27 -19.66 -2.11
CA ARG A 59 -10.51 -18.51 -1.21
C ARG A 59 -9.86 -17.24 -1.76
N ASP A 60 -8.60 -17.33 -2.18
CA ASP A 60 -7.84 -16.20 -2.68
C ASP A 60 -8.44 -15.71 -4.02
N ALA A 61 -8.94 -16.63 -4.87
CA ALA A 61 -9.70 -16.28 -6.08
C ALA A 61 -11.02 -15.57 -5.75
N ARG A 62 -11.77 -16.00 -4.73
CA ARG A 62 -13.00 -15.31 -4.29
C ARG A 62 -12.69 -13.90 -3.79
N ILE A 63 -11.66 -13.75 -2.95
CA ILE A 63 -11.22 -12.44 -2.46
C ILE A 63 -10.80 -11.55 -3.63
N ALA A 64 -10.05 -12.09 -4.60
CA ALA A 64 -9.65 -11.35 -5.79
C ALA A 64 -10.86 -10.88 -6.61
N GLN A 65 -11.92 -11.71 -6.75
CA GLN A 65 -13.16 -11.31 -7.41
C GLN A 65 -13.91 -10.21 -6.67
N GLU A 66 -13.96 -10.25 -5.33
CA GLU A 66 -14.58 -9.19 -4.52
C GLU A 66 -13.80 -7.88 -4.61
N VAL A 67 -12.47 -7.94 -4.51
CA VAL A 67 -11.59 -6.77 -4.65
C VAL A 67 -11.64 -6.18 -6.06
N ALA A 68 -11.83 -7.01 -7.09
CA ALA A 68 -11.98 -6.55 -8.47
C ALA A 68 -13.26 -5.73 -8.70
N LYS A 69 -14.33 -5.99 -7.92
CA LYS A 69 -15.54 -5.16 -7.92
C LYS A 69 -15.33 -3.84 -7.19
N GLY A 70 -14.38 -3.81 -6.27
CA GLY A 70 -14.04 -2.66 -5.45
C GLY A 70 -14.72 -2.73 -4.10
N ILE A 71 -14.00 -2.34 -3.04
CA ILE A 71 -14.45 -2.43 -1.67
C ILE A 71 -14.32 -1.06 -1.02
N TRP A 72 -15.40 -0.64 -0.37
CA TRP A 72 -15.42 0.54 0.49
C TRP A 72 -15.09 0.18 1.93
N PHE A 73 -14.26 0.99 2.56
CA PHE A 73 -14.02 0.98 3.99
C PHE A 73 -14.13 2.38 4.55
N SER A 74 -14.68 2.51 5.76
CA SER A 74 -14.80 3.78 6.47
C SER A 74 -14.41 3.59 7.92
N ALA A 75 -13.61 4.51 8.46
CA ALA A 75 -13.19 4.49 9.84
C ALA A 75 -13.16 5.92 10.40
N SER A 76 -13.33 6.04 11.72
CA SER A 76 -13.17 7.30 12.43
C SER A 76 -12.37 7.09 13.70
N SER A 77 -11.58 8.07 14.09
CA SER A 77 -10.79 8.05 15.33
C SER A 77 -10.74 9.42 15.97
N SER A 78 -10.63 9.47 17.30
CA SER A 78 -10.42 10.73 18.02
C SER A 78 -8.94 11.07 18.05
N THR A 79 -8.57 12.27 17.61
CA THR A 79 -7.20 12.79 17.64
C THR A 79 -7.15 14.08 18.48
N PRO A 80 -5.98 14.52 18.96
CA PRO A 80 -5.84 15.82 19.63
C PRO A 80 -6.36 17.00 18.79
N GLU A 81 -6.32 16.88 17.46
CA GLU A 81 -6.75 17.88 16.49
C GLU A 81 -8.25 17.84 16.15
N GLY A 82 -8.98 16.86 16.68
CA GLY A 82 -10.40 16.64 16.40
C GLY A 82 -10.71 15.20 15.99
N LYS A 83 -11.97 14.93 15.65
CA LYS A 83 -12.36 13.61 15.14
C LYS A 83 -11.90 13.48 13.68
N LEU A 84 -11.01 12.53 13.41
CA LEU A 84 -10.56 12.19 12.06
C LEU A 84 -11.53 11.19 11.45
N CYS A 85 -12.10 11.56 10.31
CA CYS A 85 -13.01 10.72 9.54
C CYS A 85 -12.32 10.29 8.25
N THR A 86 -12.39 9.01 7.92
CA THR A 86 -11.78 8.45 6.73
C THR A 86 -12.74 7.53 6.01
N ALA A 87 -12.74 7.59 4.69
CA ALA A 87 -13.30 6.58 3.83
C ALA A 87 -12.34 6.28 2.72
N SER A 88 -12.34 5.06 2.24
CA SER A 88 -11.50 4.68 1.13
C SER A 88 -12.15 3.61 0.29
N PHE A 89 -11.89 3.70 -1.00
CA PHE A 89 -12.28 2.72 -1.99
C PHE A 89 -11.04 2.03 -2.51
N ALA A 90 -11.01 0.71 -2.42
CA ALA A 90 -9.92 -0.10 -2.96
C ALA A 90 -10.45 -0.98 -4.10
N LYS A 91 -9.89 -0.82 -5.29
CA LYS A 91 -10.13 -1.67 -6.45
C LYS A 91 -8.79 -2.03 -7.07
N LEU A 92 -8.23 -3.16 -6.67
CA LEU A 92 -6.93 -3.59 -7.17
C LEU A 92 -7.12 -4.40 -8.44
N THR A 93 -6.46 -3.98 -9.52
CA THR A 93 -6.39 -4.74 -10.75
C THR A 93 -4.93 -4.92 -11.15
N SER A 94 -4.58 -6.11 -11.61
CA SER A 94 -3.27 -6.38 -12.21
C SER A 94 -3.22 -6.06 -13.70
N ALA A 95 -4.35 -5.59 -14.26
CA ALA A 95 -4.43 -5.20 -15.67
C ALA A 95 -3.61 -3.91 -15.91
N ASP A 96 -3.04 -3.78 -17.11
CA ASP A 96 -2.41 -2.56 -17.61
C ASP A 96 -1.25 -1.99 -16.76
N ASN A 97 -0.45 -2.88 -16.14
CA ASN A 97 0.66 -2.51 -15.24
C ASN A 97 0.22 -1.66 -14.03
N GLY A 98 -1.04 -1.78 -13.61
CA GLY A 98 -1.59 -1.08 -12.44
C GLY A 98 -1.85 0.41 -12.67
N THR A 99 -2.08 0.81 -13.93
CA THR A 99 -2.75 2.08 -14.25
C THR A 99 -4.25 1.98 -14.01
N SER A 100 -4.85 0.81 -14.21
CA SER A 100 -6.27 0.55 -13.93
C SER A 100 -6.45 0.08 -12.47
N GLY A 101 -7.15 0.87 -11.66
CA GLY A 101 -7.40 0.59 -10.24
C GLY A 101 -6.37 1.23 -9.28
N GLY A 102 -6.49 0.88 -8.00
CA GLY A 102 -5.71 1.41 -6.90
C GLY A 102 -6.58 1.62 -5.66
N ILE A 103 -6.16 2.54 -4.80
CA ILE A 103 -6.91 2.94 -3.60
C ILE A 103 -7.13 4.45 -3.67
N VAL A 104 -8.34 4.90 -3.36
CA VAL A 104 -8.64 6.31 -3.13
C VAL A 104 -9.11 6.48 -1.71
N SER A 105 -8.53 7.41 -0.98
CA SER A 105 -8.90 7.74 0.39
C SER A 105 -9.34 9.19 0.49
N ILE A 106 -10.48 9.41 1.11
CA ILE A 106 -10.95 10.71 1.55
C ILE A 106 -10.78 10.75 3.06
N MET A 107 -10.03 11.72 3.55
CA MET A 107 -9.83 11.93 4.98
C MET A 107 -10.08 13.38 5.33
N GLY A 108 -10.63 13.64 6.50
CA GLY A 108 -10.79 15.00 6.98
C GLY A 108 -11.05 15.05 8.47
N PHE A 109 -10.64 16.15 9.09
CA PHE A 109 -10.88 16.40 10.50
C PHE A 109 -12.19 17.17 10.70
N GLN A 110 -12.87 16.87 11.81
CA GLN A 110 -13.86 17.77 12.39
C GLN A 110 -13.14 18.99 12.97
N LYS A 111 -13.82 20.15 13.03
CA LYS A 111 -13.32 21.42 13.57
C LYS A 111 -12.43 21.23 14.83
N PRO A 112 -11.36 22.03 15.02
CA PRO A 112 -11.15 23.37 14.45
C PRO A 112 -10.30 23.43 13.17
N LYS A 113 -9.65 22.33 12.75
CA LYS A 113 -8.88 22.30 11.50
C LYS A 113 -9.72 21.66 10.38
N PRO A 114 -10.29 22.43 9.44
CA PRO A 114 -11.04 21.87 8.33
C PRO A 114 -10.09 21.31 7.25
N ASP A 115 -9.01 20.65 7.64
CA ASP A 115 -8.09 20.06 6.67
C ASP A 115 -8.70 18.75 6.18
N ALA A 116 -8.86 18.62 4.87
CA ALA A 116 -9.25 17.38 4.23
C ALA A 116 -8.31 17.05 3.07
N TRP A 117 -8.19 15.76 2.81
CA TRP A 117 -7.32 15.23 1.78
C TRP A 117 -8.07 14.20 0.96
N LEU A 118 -7.89 14.28 -0.35
CA LEU A 118 -8.23 13.23 -1.29
C LEU A 118 -6.91 12.62 -1.77
N ILE A 119 -6.68 11.35 -1.47
CA ILE A 119 -5.38 10.69 -1.70
C ILE A 119 -5.59 9.47 -2.59
N PHE A 120 -4.80 9.41 -3.66
CA PHE A 120 -4.75 8.29 -4.59
C PHE A 120 -3.48 7.48 -4.34
N TYR A 121 -3.61 6.16 -4.31
CA TYR A 121 -2.51 5.22 -4.17
C TYR A 121 -2.55 4.22 -5.31
N GLY A 122 -1.39 4.00 -5.95
CA GLY A 122 -1.30 3.09 -7.09
C GLY A 122 0.13 2.83 -7.52
N THR A 123 0.34 1.74 -8.24
CA THR A 123 1.67 1.34 -8.75
C THR A 123 2.11 2.15 -9.97
N GLY A 124 1.15 2.71 -10.73
CA GLY A 124 1.41 3.65 -11.81
C GLY A 124 1.76 5.07 -11.35
N LEU A 125 1.63 5.38 -10.05
CA LEU A 125 1.93 6.70 -9.50
C LEU A 125 3.43 6.88 -9.17
N PRO A 126 3.96 8.12 -9.28
CA PRO A 126 5.36 8.42 -8.98
C PRO A 126 5.71 8.17 -7.51
N GLN A 127 6.95 7.76 -7.28
CA GLN A 127 7.48 7.38 -5.96
C GLN A 127 8.71 8.21 -5.57
N PRO A 128 8.59 9.54 -5.45
CA PRO A 128 9.74 10.35 -5.08
C PRO A 128 10.18 10.01 -3.66
N LYS A 129 11.51 9.96 -3.43
CA LYS A 129 12.11 9.66 -2.10
C LYS A 129 11.73 10.68 -1.02
N LYS A 130 11.37 11.90 -1.43
CA LYS A 130 10.90 12.99 -0.57
C LYS A 130 9.59 13.51 -1.13
N VAL A 131 8.71 14.01 -0.27
CA VAL A 131 7.46 14.67 -0.69
C VAL A 131 7.80 15.82 -1.65
N ARG A 132 7.12 15.88 -2.79
CA ARG A 132 7.29 16.96 -3.79
C ARG A 132 5.94 17.41 -4.30
N LYS A 133 5.83 18.69 -4.63
CA LYS A 133 4.69 19.22 -5.38
C LYS A 133 4.91 18.95 -6.86
N ILE A 134 3.91 18.38 -7.53
CA ILE A 134 3.91 18.15 -8.98
C ILE A 134 2.60 18.67 -9.56
N ASN A 135 2.61 18.99 -10.85
CA ASN A 135 1.39 19.29 -11.58
C ASN A 135 0.91 18.01 -12.26
N ILE A 136 -0.37 17.72 -12.13
CA ILE A 136 -1.02 16.61 -12.81
C ILE A 136 -2.29 17.09 -13.49
N THR A 137 -2.81 16.26 -14.39
CA THR A 137 -4.12 16.44 -14.97
C THR A 137 -5.10 15.50 -14.28
N LEU A 138 -6.12 16.05 -13.63
CA LEU A 138 -7.23 15.31 -13.04
C LEU A 138 -8.46 15.45 -13.95
N GLN A 139 -9.03 14.33 -14.36
CA GLN A 139 -10.34 14.29 -14.99
C GLN A 139 -11.30 13.54 -14.06
N GLN A 140 -12.44 14.17 -13.75
CA GLN A 140 -13.50 13.61 -12.94
C GLN A 140 -14.72 13.41 -13.83
N ASP A 141 -15.19 12.16 -13.95
CA ASP A 141 -16.32 11.80 -14.82
C ASP A 141 -16.15 12.38 -16.26
N ASN A 142 -17.21 13.00 -16.78
CA ASN A 142 -17.24 13.67 -18.09
C ASN A 142 -16.87 15.16 -18.01
N GLU A 143 -16.34 15.62 -16.87
CA GLU A 143 -15.91 17.01 -16.73
C GLU A 143 -14.59 17.25 -17.47
N PRO A 144 -14.34 18.50 -17.94
CA PRO A 144 -13.08 18.84 -18.56
C PRO A 144 -11.90 18.53 -17.64
N ALA A 145 -10.84 17.96 -18.21
CA ALA A 145 -9.64 17.65 -17.45
C ALA A 145 -8.97 18.94 -16.93
N GLN A 146 -8.63 18.97 -15.64
CA GLN A 146 -8.09 20.14 -14.95
C GLN A 146 -6.63 19.91 -14.57
N ALA A 147 -5.79 20.91 -14.81
CA ALA A 147 -4.41 20.92 -14.32
C ALA A 147 -4.39 21.39 -12.87
N VAL A 148 -3.85 20.54 -11.98
CA VAL A 148 -3.91 20.73 -10.54
C VAL A 148 -2.56 20.41 -9.91
N GLN A 149 -2.18 21.21 -8.91
CA GLN A 149 -0.96 20.99 -8.14
C GLN A 149 -1.27 20.05 -6.96
N VAL A 150 -0.45 19.01 -6.81
CA VAL A 150 -0.67 17.94 -5.83
C VAL A 150 0.63 17.58 -5.12
N PHE A 151 0.52 16.92 -3.97
CA PHE A 151 1.67 16.37 -3.27
C PHE A 151 1.89 14.92 -3.69
N SER A 152 3.09 14.61 -4.18
CA SER A 152 3.51 13.26 -4.53
C SER A 152 4.54 12.74 -3.53
N TYR A 153 4.35 11.50 -3.07
CA TYR A 153 5.26 10.82 -2.15
C TYR A 153 5.22 9.31 -2.32
N ARG A 154 6.26 8.63 -1.83
CA ARG A 154 6.29 7.18 -1.76
C ARG A 154 5.39 6.69 -0.62
N TYR A 155 4.50 5.73 -0.90
CA TYR A 155 3.64 5.13 0.11
C TYR A 155 4.24 3.81 0.66
N GLN A 156 3.94 2.67 0.03
CA GLN A 156 4.41 1.34 0.46
C GLN A 156 4.83 0.49 -0.73
N GLY A 157 5.84 -0.37 -0.55
CA GLY A 157 6.31 -1.26 -1.60
C GLY A 157 6.68 -0.52 -2.88
N ARG A 158 5.99 -0.86 -3.98
CA ARG A 158 6.07 -0.22 -5.30
C ARG A 158 4.88 0.72 -5.60
N ALA A 159 4.16 1.20 -4.59
CA ALA A 159 3.06 2.13 -4.76
C ALA A 159 3.47 3.56 -4.43
N GLY A 160 3.12 4.49 -5.33
CA GLY A 160 3.18 5.93 -5.11
C GLY A 160 1.86 6.44 -4.53
N ALA A 161 1.91 7.67 -3.99
CA ALA A 161 0.74 8.40 -3.55
C ALA A 161 0.69 9.79 -4.18
N ILE A 162 -0.52 10.24 -4.49
CA ILE A 162 -0.83 11.62 -4.86
C ILE A 162 -1.94 12.13 -3.94
N ALA A 163 -1.63 13.18 -3.16
CA ALA A 163 -2.56 13.81 -2.24
C ALA A 163 -2.96 15.21 -2.73
N PHE A 164 -4.28 15.42 -2.78
CA PHE A 164 -4.94 16.69 -3.05
C PHE A 164 -5.38 17.30 -1.73
N ALA A 165 -5.03 18.56 -1.52
CA ALA A 165 -5.59 19.34 -0.43
C ALA A 165 -7.01 19.77 -0.80
N VAL A 166 -7.98 19.47 0.07
CA VAL A 166 -9.38 19.85 -0.09
C VAL A 166 -9.72 20.86 1.01
N PRO A 167 -10.51 21.92 0.73
CA PRO A 167 -10.82 22.97 1.72
C PRO A 167 -11.53 22.49 2.99
N GLY A 168 -12.03 21.25 3.01
CA GLY A 168 -12.60 20.60 4.17
C GLY A 168 -13.42 19.37 3.82
N LEU A 169 -13.79 18.60 4.85
CA LEU A 169 -14.52 17.35 4.65
C LEU A 169 -15.90 17.58 4.02
N ALA A 170 -16.58 18.68 4.37
CA ALA A 170 -17.83 19.07 3.73
C ALA A 170 -17.66 19.32 2.22
N ALA A 171 -16.63 20.09 1.83
CA ALA A 171 -16.33 20.34 0.42
C ALA A 171 -15.96 19.06 -0.35
N ALA A 172 -15.24 18.14 0.30
CA ALA A 172 -14.95 16.83 -0.28
C ALA A 172 -16.23 16.02 -0.53
N LEU A 173 -17.18 16.06 0.42
CA LEU A 173 -18.44 15.32 0.35
C LEU A 173 -19.43 15.90 -0.67
N ASP A 174 -19.41 17.21 -0.90
CA ASP A 174 -20.25 17.86 -1.91
C ASP A 174 -19.85 17.46 -3.34
N GLY A 175 -18.55 17.22 -3.57
CA GLY A 175 -18.03 16.75 -4.86
C GLY A 175 -18.11 15.24 -5.08
N MET A 176 -18.61 14.48 -4.11
CA MET A 176 -18.61 13.02 -4.12
C MET A 176 -19.94 12.48 -4.66
N ARG A 177 -19.86 11.62 -5.68
CA ARG A 177 -21.03 10.99 -6.32
C ARG A 177 -21.09 9.49 -5.97
N ASP A 178 -22.30 8.92 -6.01
CA ASP A 178 -22.50 7.48 -5.77
C ASP A 178 -21.72 6.63 -6.77
N GLN A 179 -21.69 7.08 -8.02
CA GLN A 179 -20.83 6.58 -9.08
C GLN A 179 -19.89 7.70 -9.52
N GLN A 180 -18.59 7.43 -9.53
CA GLN A 180 -17.61 8.43 -9.91
C GLN A 180 -16.38 7.77 -10.53
N THR A 181 -15.84 8.43 -11.55
CA THR A 181 -14.63 8.03 -12.27
C THR A 181 -13.57 9.10 -12.12
N PHE A 182 -12.34 8.66 -11.89
CA PHE A 182 -11.16 9.50 -11.82
C PHE A 182 -10.12 9.01 -12.79
N LYS A 183 -9.53 9.93 -13.54
CA LYS A 183 -8.37 9.68 -14.37
C LYS A 183 -7.30 10.70 -14.07
N LEU A 184 -6.16 10.21 -13.59
CA LEU A 184 -4.97 10.99 -13.27
C LEU A 184 -3.96 10.80 -14.40
N SER A 185 -3.53 11.90 -14.99
CA SER A 185 -2.50 11.90 -16.03
C SER A 185 -1.32 12.76 -15.64
N ILE A 186 -0.11 12.29 -15.96
CA ILE A 186 1.17 12.95 -15.70
C ILE A 186 1.91 12.99 -17.03
N ASP A 187 2.36 14.17 -17.44
CA ASP A 187 3.03 14.39 -18.74
C ASP A 187 2.22 13.81 -19.93
N GLY A 188 0.90 13.97 -19.89
CA GLY A 188 -0.02 13.48 -20.93
C GLY A 188 -0.29 11.97 -20.90
N LYS A 189 0.36 11.21 -20.01
CA LYS A 189 0.16 9.76 -19.87
C LYS A 189 -0.74 9.45 -18.69
N THR A 190 -1.66 8.51 -18.85
CA THR A 190 -2.50 8.05 -17.73
C THR A 190 -1.64 7.31 -16.72
N ALA A 191 -1.58 7.83 -15.49
CA ALA A 191 -0.85 7.24 -14.38
C ALA A 191 -1.77 6.38 -13.50
N MET A 192 -3.04 6.76 -13.40
CA MET A 192 -4.06 5.99 -12.67
C MET A 192 -5.46 6.31 -13.22
N ALA A 193 -6.30 5.30 -13.33
CA ALA A 193 -7.72 5.41 -13.61
C ALA A 193 -8.48 4.52 -12.64
N ILE A 194 -9.47 5.08 -11.94
CA ILE A 194 -10.28 4.34 -10.99
C ILE A 194 -11.72 4.79 -11.06
N GLN A 195 -12.63 3.84 -10.93
CA GLN A 195 -14.06 4.07 -10.89
C GLN A 195 -14.66 3.30 -9.72
N TRP A 196 -15.53 3.98 -8.97
CA TRP A 196 -16.37 3.36 -7.96
C TRP A 196 -17.84 3.48 -8.30
N ALA A 197 -18.63 2.63 -7.65
CA ALA A 197 -20.07 2.69 -7.56
C ALA A 197 -20.50 2.42 -6.12
N GLU A 198 -21.78 2.64 -5.81
CA GLU A 198 -22.40 2.32 -4.51
C GLU A 198 -21.73 3.05 -3.34
N ALA A 199 -21.28 4.29 -3.56
CA ALA A 199 -20.65 5.11 -2.52
C ALA A 199 -21.66 5.74 -1.54
N ALA A 200 -22.96 5.74 -1.84
CA ALA A 200 -24.00 6.41 -1.05
C ALA A 200 -23.98 6.06 0.45
N PRO A 201 -23.86 4.78 0.88
CA PRO A 201 -23.78 4.44 2.30
C PRO A 201 -22.55 5.05 2.99
N VAL A 202 -21.43 5.14 2.26
CA VAL A 202 -20.18 5.69 2.78
C VAL A 202 -20.23 7.21 2.86
N ILE A 203 -20.81 7.86 1.85
CA ILE A 203 -21.07 9.31 1.85
C ILE A 203 -21.90 9.67 3.09
N GLN A 204 -22.94 8.89 3.39
CA GLN A 204 -23.78 9.13 4.58
C GLN A 204 -23.00 8.97 5.88
N LYS A 205 -22.17 7.91 6.01
CA LYS A 205 -21.31 7.70 7.19
C LYS A 205 -20.31 8.84 7.39
N LEU A 206 -19.69 9.32 6.32
CA LEU A 206 -18.78 10.46 6.39
C LEU A 206 -19.51 11.75 6.77
N LYS A 207 -20.70 11.99 6.23
CA LYS A 207 -21.54 13.15 6.62
C LYS A 207 -21.86 13.13 8.11
N GLN A 208 -22.22 11.96 8.65
CA GLN A 208 -22.45 11.80 10.10
C GLN A 208 -21.18 12.00 10.93
N CYS A 209 -20.01 11.64 10.39
CA CYS A 209 -18.73 11.83 11.06
C CYS A 209 -18.27 13.30 11.04
N ALA A 210 -18.62 14.04 9.97
CA ALA A 210 -18.25 15.44 9.77
C ALA A 210 -19.11 16.44 10.57
N GLN A 211 -20.21 15.99 11.19
CA GLN A 211 -21.12 16.78 12.03
C GLN A 211 -20.54 16.99 13.41
#